data_AF-A0A4Q2UZC9-F1
#
_entry.id   AF-A0A4Q2UZC9-F1
#
_cell.length_a   1.000
_cell.length_b   1.000
_cell.length_c   1.000
_cell.angle_alpha   90.00
_cell.angle_beta   90.00
_cell.angle_gamma   90.00
#
_symmetry.space_group_name_H-M   'P 1'
#
loop_
_entity.id
_entity.type
_entity.pdbx_description
1 polymer ?
#
loop_
_entity_poly.entity_id
_entity_poly.type
_entity_poly.pdbx_seq_one_letter_code
_entity_poly.pdbx_strand_id
1 'polypeptide(L)'
;GQTAIPHREVDPAEFYKHIEAEGLTEPRRMKQLLTWCGERALVGKPPQGTPNSNAILGARAIQDQLLKDFAARSEFSDWFSREEDGPNVPVVLRPNPRNMELDAKLAQLEINIKRLQDEKKAWQAIRKPPPEQPPLFSEGETGPIVLPDFDMLDPYERKTRGFLADETASFDAIRSQTESKLRTIQSSLEFQVDQLADNVHKLEQRVLVAGKEADKVLSVSALRLRQREEREKASAGTRDMPVIEVLRSLGNIL
;
A
#
# COMPACT_ATOMS: atom_id res chain seq x y z
N GLY A 1 53.04 -32.41 17.19
CA GLY A 1 52.17 -32.95 18.25
C GLY A 1 51.03 -32.01 18.45
N GLN A 2 49.84 -32.36 17.98
CA GLN A 2 48.62 -31.61 18.26
C GLN A 2 48.18 -31.95 19.68
N THR A 3 48.38 -31.05 20.63
CA THR A 3 47.84 -31.17 21.98
C THR A 3 46.36 -30.86 21.90
N ALA A 4 45.52 -31.89 22.06
CA ALA A 4 44.06 -31.77 21.99
C ALA A 4 43.53 -30.72 22.99
N ILE A 5 42.53 -29.94 22.57
CA ILE A 5 41.90 -28.91 23.40
C ILE A 5 40.97 -29.62 24.40
N PRO A 6 41.01 -29.27 25.71
CA PRO A 6 40.07 -29.80 26.68
C PRO A 6 38.62 -29.57 26.26
N HIS A 7 37.76 -30.56 26.51
CA HIS A 7 36.33 -30.42 26.23
C HIS A 7 35.73 -29.23 27.01
N ARG A 8 34.66 -28.64 26.47
CA ARG A 8 34.00 -27.43 27.02
C ARG A 8 33.51 -27.57 28.47
N GLU A 9 33.33 -28.80 28.94
CA GLU A 9 32.84 -29.13 30.29
C GLU A 9 33.92 -29.03 31.38
N VAL A 10 35.20 -29.02 31.01
CA VAL A 10 36.31 -28.86 31.97
C VAL A 10 36.36 -27.40 32.43
N ASP A 11 36.47 -27.13 33.73
CA ASP A 11 36.61 -25.76 34.24
C ASP A 11 37.96 -25.16 33.80
N PRO A 12 38.03 -23.93 33.25
CA PRO A 12 39.29 -23.26 32.92
C PRO A 12 40.26 -23.17 34.10
N ALA A 13 39.77 -23.18 35.34
CA ALA A 13 40.61 -23.23 36.53
C ALA A 13 41.42 -24.54 36.64
N GLU A 14 40.98 -25.63 36.01
CA GLU A 14 41.60 -26.96 36.11
C GLU A 14 42.48 -27.35 34.92
N PHE A 15 42.56 -26.49 33.89
CA PHE A 15 43.33 -26.76 32.67
C PHE A 15 44.80 -27.11 32.93
N TYR A 16 45.40 -26.55 33.99
CA TYR A 16 46.79 -26.83 34.36
C TYR A 16 47.03 -28.30 34.77
N LYS A 17 46.00 -29.02 35.24
CA LYS A 17 46.10 -30.43 35.66
C LYS A 17 46.17 -31.39 34.47
N HIS A 18 45.67 -30.96 33.31
CA HIS A 18 45.55 -31.78 32.10
C HIS A 18 46.72 -31.61 31.13
N ILE A 19 47.74 -30.84 31.51
CA ILE A 19 48.96 -30.69 30.72
C ILE A 19 50.01 -31.63 31.31
N GLU A 20 50.60 -32.49 30.48
CA GLU A 20 51.63 -33.45 30.88
C GLU A 20 52.79 -32.72 31.57
N ALA A 21 53.00 -33.02 32.86
CA ALA A 21 54.03 -32.39 33.68
C ALA A 21 55.44 -32.98 33.43
N GLU A 22 55.52 -34.17 32.86
CA GLU A 22 56.76 -34.93 32.71
C GLU A 22 57.26 -34.84 31.26
N GLY A 23 58.23 -33.94 31.03
CA GLY A 23 58.96 -33.84 29.74
C GLY A 23 58.84 -32.51 28.98
N LEU A 24 57.99 -31.57 29.40
CA LEU A 24 57.88 -30.23 28.78
C LEU A 24 58.51 -29.14 29.66
N THR A 25 59.32 -28.26 29.06
CA THR A 25 59.86 -27.05 29.72
C THR A 25 58.71 -26.12 30.15
N GLU A 26 58.81 -25.49 31.31
CA GLU A 26 57.75 -24.63 31.89
C GLU A 26 57.19 -23.55 30.94
N PRO A 27 57.99 -22.86 30.10
CA PRO A 27 57.47 -21.92 29.10
C PRO A 27 56.53 -22.56 28.08
N ARG A 28 56.80 -23.82 27.70
CA ARG A 28 55.93 -24.57 26.77
C ARG A 28 54.64 -25.01 27.45
N ARG A 29 54.69 -25.36 28.75
CA ARG A 29 53.50 -25.65 29.57
C ARG A 29 52.61 -24.42 29.68
N MET A 30 53.21 -23.26 29.96
CA MET A 30 52.51 -21.97 30.03
C MET A 30 51.90 -21.59 28.67
N LYS A 31 52.65 -21.79 27.58
CA LYS A 31 52.15 -21.56 26.21
C LYS A 31 50.90 -22.37 25.91
N GLN A 32 50.91 -23.65 26.25
CA GLN A 32 49.76 -24.54 26.05
C GLN A 32 48.55 -24.09 26.89
N LEU A 33 48.77 -23.74 28.16
CA LEU A 33 47.71 -23.24 29.05
C LEU A 33 47.07 -21.94 28.53
N LEU A 34 47.89 -20.95 28.14
CA LEU A 34 47.41 -19.68 27.61
C LEU A 34 46.71 -19.83 26.26
N THR A 35 47.16 -20.77 25.42
CA THR A 35 46.49 -21.10 24.16
C THR A 35 45.11 -21.68 24.43
N TRP A 36 44.98 -22.65 25.36
CA TRP A 36 43.68 -23.22 25.74
C TRP A 36 42.73 -22.20 26.37
N CYS A 37 43.23 -21.35 27.27
CA CYS A 37 42.45 -20.25 27.86
C CYS A 37 42.02 -19.23 26.79
N GLY A 38 42.91 -18.92 25.87
CA GLY A 38 42.65 -18.01 24.76
C GLY A 38 41.60 -18.52 23.79
N GLU A 39 41.69 -19.78 23.36
CA GLU A 39 40.71 -20.44 22.49
C GLU A 39 39.32 -20.54 23.14
N ARG A 40 39.26 -20.69 24.46
CA ARG A 40 38.00 -20.66 25.22
C ARG A 40 37.43 -19.26 25.40
N ALA A 41 38.29 -18.25 25.56
CA ALA A 41 37.90 -16.86 25.72
C ALA A 41 37.50 -16.18 24.40
N LEU A 42 37.77 -16.82 23.25
CA LEU A 42 37.33 -16.34 21.95
C LEU A 42 35.82 -16.11 21.95
N VAL A 43 35.43 -14.89 21.59
CA VAL A 43 34.03 -14.52 21.47
C VAL A 43 33.37 -15.40 20.42
N GLY A 44 32.30 -16.09 20.81
CA GLY A 44 31.51 -16.90 19.89
C GLY A 44 31.05 -16.08 18.69
N LYS A 45 30.96 -16.69 17.50
CA LYS A 45 30.48 -15.98 16.31
C LYS A 45 29.09 -15.39 16.63
N PRO A 46 28.90 -14.06 16.55
CA PRO A 46 27.60 -13.49 16.84
C PRO A 46 26.57 -14.02 15.83
N PRO A 47 25.31 -14.25 16.24
CA PRO A 47 24.25 -14.60 15.31
C PRO A 47 24.10 -13.49 14.24
N GLN A 48 23.75 -13.89 13.02
CA GLN A 48 23.63 -12.98 11.88
C GLN A 48 22.57 -11.90 12.22
N GLY A 49 22.97 -10.63 12.25
CA GLY A 49 22.05 -9.49 12.49
C GLY A 49 22.23 -8.72 13.80
N THR A 50 23.24 -9.02 14.64
CA THR A 50 23.48 -8.21 15.85
C THR A 50 24.00 -6.79 15.52
N PRO A 51 23.55 -5.75 16.26
CA PRO A 51 24.19 -4.43 16.17
C PRO A 51 25.66 -4.56 16.60
N ASN A 52 26.56 -3.86 15.90
CA ASN A 52 28.03 -3.95 16.05
C ASN A 52 28.68 -5.27 15.59
N SER A 53 28.00 -6.10 14.78
CA SER A 53 28.55 -7.36 14.24
C SER A 53 29.92 -7.19 13.56
N ASN A 54 30.14 -6.14 12.77
CA ASN A 54 31.41 -5.86 12.11
C ASN A 54 32.56 -5.59 13.11
N ALA A 55 32.29 -4.84 14.19
CA ALA A 55 33.28 -4.58 15.23
C ALA A 55 33.62 -5.85 16.02
N ILE A 56 32.61 -6.69 16.30
CA ILE A 56 32.80 -7.98 16.98
C ILE A 56 33.60 -8.96 16.11
N LEU A 57 33.31 -9.04 14.80
CA LEU A 57 34.05 -9.87 13.86
C LEU A 57 35.49 -9.36 13.66
N GLY A 58 35.69 -8.05 13.60
CA GLY A 58 37.02 -7.43 13.56
C GLY A 58 37.83 -7.73 14.82
N ALA A 59 37.22 -7.56 16.01
CA ALA A 59 37.86 -7.92 17.27
C ALA A 59 38.22 -9.42 17.33
N ARG A 60 37.32 -10.29 16.84
CA ARG A 60 37.58 -11.73 16.75
C ARG A 60 38.73 -12.06 15.82
N ALA A 61 38.81 -11.44 14.64
CA ALA A 61 39.92 -11.66 13.72
C ALA A 61 41.27 -11.26 14.34
N ILE A 62 41.30 -10.14 15.09
CA ILE A 62 42.48 -9.70 15.84
C ILE A 62 42.83 -10.70 16.95
N GLN A 63 41.84 -11.17 17.71
CA GLN A 63 42.05 -12.18 18.77
C GLN A 63 42.58 -13.50 18.19
N ASP A 64 41.99 -14.00 17.09
CA ASP A 64 42.43 -15.22 16.40
C ASP A 64 43.86 -15.06 15.86
N GLN A 65 44.21 -13.88 15.35
CA GLN A 65 45.56 -13.59 14.89
C GLN A 65 46.56 -13.57 16.04
N LEU A 66 46.22 -12.94 17.18
CA LEU A 66 47.05 -12.93 18.38
C LEU A 66 47.27 -14.35 18.92
N LEU A 67 46.25 -15.20 18.92
CA LEU A 67 46.39 -16.60 19.35
C LEU A 67 47.29 -17.41 18.41
N LYS A 68 47.18 -17.21 17.09
CA LYS A 68 48.08 -17.81 16.12
C LYS A 68 49.52 -17.34 16.30
N ASP A 69 49.72 -16.05 16.52
CA ASP A 69 51.04 -15.45 16.75
C ASP A 69 51.66 -15.97 18.06
N PHE A 70 50.85 -16.15 19.10
CA PHE A 70 51.26 -16.77 20.37
C PHE A 70 51.64 -18.25 20.19
N ALA A 71 50.91 -18.99 19.36
CA ALA A 71 51.21 -20.37 19.03
C ALA A 71 52.47 -20.52 18.13
N ALA A 72 52.76 -19.54 17.27
CA ALA A 72 53.89 -19.58 16.34
C ALA A 72 55.20 -19.08 16.96
N ARG A 73 55.18 -17.96 17.69
CA ARG A 73 56.39 -17.31 18.24
C ARG A 73 56.61 -17.73 19.68
N SER A 74 57.75 -18.35 19.98
CA SER A 74 58.11 -18.74 21.36
C SER A 74 58.48 -17.55 22.25
N GLU A 75 58.80 -16.40 21.65
CA GLU A 75 59.15 -15.14 22.33
C GLU A 75 58.03 -14.64 23.26
N PHE A 76 56.76 -14.83 22.88
CA PHE A 76 55.63 -14.42 23.72
C PHE A 76 55.38 -15.33 24.94
N SER A 77 55.96 -16.52 24.95
CA SER A 77 55.85 -17.49 26.05
C SER A 77 57.09 -17.54 26.94
N ASP A 78 58.17 -16.87 26.53
CA ASP A 78 59.43 -16.85 27.26
C ASP A 78 59.47 -15.68 28.25
N TRP A 79 59.02 -15.96 29.46
CA TRP A 79 59.09 -15.02 30.58
C TRP A 79 60.39 -15.15 31.38
N PHE A 80 61.25 -16.15 31.08
CA PHE A 80 62.56 -16.34 31.72
C PHE A 80 63.60 -15.35 31.20
N SER A 81 63.47 -14.93 29.94
CA SER A 81 64.33 -13.91 29.31
C SER A 81 63.86 -12.47 29.54
N ARG A 82 62.89 -12.25 30.44
CA ARG A 82 62.34 -10.91 30.72
C ARG A 82 63.35 -10.09 31.54
N GLU A 83 63.96 -9.09 30.92
CA GLU A 83 64.68 -8.05 31.65
C GLU A 83 63.68 -7.27 32.53
N GLU A 84 63.86 -7.28 33.86
CA GLU A 84 62.93 -6.61 34.80
C GLU A 84 62.84 -5.09 34.58
N ASP A 85 63.86 -4.48 33.95
CA ASP A 85 64.01 -3.04 33.70
C ASP A 85 63.88 -2.63 32.21
N GLY A 86 63.21 -3.45 31.39
CA GLY A 86 62.98 -3.10 29.97
C GLY A 86 62.18 -1.79 29.80
N PRO A 87 62.40 -1.00 28.72
CA PRO A 87 61.67 0.23 28.49
C PRO A 87 60.17 -0.06 28.36
N ASN A 88 59.38 0.43 29.32
CA ASN A 88 57.93 0.30 29.32
C ASN A 88 57.38 0.82 27.98
N VAL A 89 56.84 -0.09 27.16
CA VAL A 89 56.17 0.24 25.91
C VAL A 89 55.06 1.26 26.22
N PRO A 90 54.94 2.37 25.46
CA PRO A 90 53.97 3.41 25.77
C PRO A 90 52.54 2.84 25.72
N VAL A 91 51.89 2.80 26.89
CA VAL A 91 50.52 2.32 27.04
C VAL A 91 49.57 3.34 26.42
N VAL A 92 48.87 2.95 25.35
CA VAL A 92 47.82 3.79 24.74
C VAL A 92 46.61 3.81 25.67
N LEU A 93 46.46 4.89 26.44
CA LEU A 93 45.32 5.09 27.33
C LEU A 93 44.06 5.37 26.53
N ARG A 94 43.07 4.49 26.64
CA ARG A 94 41.72 4.74 26.10
C ARG A 94 40.92 5.59 27.10
N PRO A 95 40.09 6.53 26.63
CA PRO A 95 39.21 7.28 27.50
C PRO A 95 38.23 6.32 28.21
N ASN A 96 37.89 6.67 29.45
CA ASN A 96 36.90 5.92 30.21
C ASN A 96 35.54 5.96 29.47
N PRO A 97 34.86 4.83 29.25
CA PRO A 97 33.56 4.79 28.55
C PRO A 97 32.53 5.74 29.19
N ARG A 98 32.57 5.91 30.51
CA ARG A 98 31.68 6.84 31.22
C ARG A 98 31.91 8.30 30.82
N ASN A 99 33.15 8.69 30.51
CA ASN A 99 33.44 10.05 30.05
C ASN A 99 32.83 10.29 28.67
N MET A 100 32.95 9.33 27.75
CA MET A 100 32.34 9.44 26.42
C MET A 100 30.81 9.57 26.48
N GLU A 101 30.16 8.83 27.38
CA GLU A 101 28.71 8.97 27.60
C GLU A 101 28.32 10.33 28.17
N LEU A 102 29.12 10.87 29.10
CA LEU A 102 28.89 12.20 29.66
C LEU A 102 29.07 13.29 28.60
N ASP A 103 30.10 13.18 27.77
CA ASP A 103 30.36 14.12 26.67
C ASP A 103 29.19 14.12 25.65
N ALA A 104 28.67 12.94 25.31
CA ALA A 104 27.52 12.80 24.43
C ALA A 104 26.25 13.44 25.03
N LYS A 105 26.01 13.24 26.33
CA LYS A 105 24.88 13.86 27.05
C LYS A 105 25.04 15.37 27.12
N LEU A 106 26.26 15.85 27.36
CA LEU A 106 26.57 17.28 27.40
C LEU A 106 26.22 17.93 26.06
N ALA A 107 26.65 17.35 24.94
CA ALA A 107 26.32 17.85 23.60
C ALA A 107 24.80 17.87 23.33
N GLN A 108 24.06 16.83 23.74
CA GLN A 108 22.60 16.79 23.63
C GLN A 108 21.93 17.90 24.45
N LEU A 109 22.40 18.13 25.68
CA LEU A 109 21.88 19.17 26.55
C LEU A 109 22.17 20.58 25.99
N GLU A 110 23.34 20.81 25.42
CA GLU A 110 23.67 22.08 24.76
C GLU A 110 22.74 22.39 23.59
N ILE A 111 22.41 21.39 22.76
CA ILE A 111 21.46 21.53 21.65
C ILE A 111 20.07 21.89 22.18
N ASN A 112 19.60 21.19 23.21
CA ASN A 112 18.31 21.46 23.83
C ASN A 112 18.24 22.85 24.45
N ILE A 113 19.31 23.29 25.13
CA ILE A 113 19.41 24.63 25.70
C ILE A 113 19.29 25.69 24.60
N LYS A 114 20.01 25.53 23.48
CA LYS A 114 19.94 26.47 22.34
C LYS A 114 18.51 26.55 21.80
N ARG A 115 17.85 25.41 21.57
CA ARG A 115 16.45 25.36 21.12
C ARG A 115 15.51 26.08 22.09
N LEU A 116 15.61 25.79 23.38
CA LEU A 116 14.75 26.41 24.40
C LEU A 116 15.00 27.91 24.53
N GLN A 117 16.24 28.38 24.32
CA GLN A 117 16.54 29.81 24.29
C GLN A 117 15.87 30.50 23.11
N ASP A 118 15.85 29.88 21.93
CA ASP A 118 15.22 30.45 20.75
C ASP A 118 13.69 30.44 20.86
N GLU A 119 13.10 29.37 21.39
CA GLU A 119 11.68 29.34 21.74
C GLU A 119 11.33 30.45 22.75
N LYS A 120 12.14 30.62 23.81
CA LYS A 120 11.96 31.70 24.79
C LYS A 120 11.99 33.08 24.12
N LYS A 121 12.92 33.33 23.20
CA LYS A 121 13.00 34.59 22.45
C LYS A 121 11.75 34.79 21.59
N ALA A 122 11.26 33.75 20.91
CA ALA A 122 10.04 33.80 20.12
C ALA A 122 8.81 34.13 20.98
N TRP A 123 8.66 33.48 22.14
CA TRP A 123 7.59 33.78 23.10
C TRP A 123 7.69 35.21 23.65
N GLN A 124 8.90 35.69 23.92
CA GLN A 124 9.12 37.08 24.33
C GLN A 124 8.77 38.08 23.21
N ALA A 125 8.97 37.72 21.94
CA ALA A 125 8.56 38.55 20.81
C ALA A 125 7.03 38.63 20.70
N ILE A 126 6.32 37.51 20.89
CA ILE A 126 4.84 37.47 20.89
C ILE A 126 4.27 38.25 22.09
N ARG A 127 4.92 38.17 23.25
CA ARG A 127 4.48 38.90 24.45
C ARG A 127 4.62 40.43 24.31
N LYS A 128 5.55 40.92 23.49
CA LYS A 128 5.62 42.35 23.21
C LYS A 128 4.35 42.73 22.44
N PRO A 129 3.52 43.66 22.94
CA PRO A 129 2.33 44.07 22.21
C PRO A 129 2.74 44.54 20.80
N PRO A 130 1.91 44.27 19.77
CA PRO A 130 2.12 44.86 18.44
C PRO A 130 2.31 46.37 18.56
N PRO A 131 3.14 47.00 17.70
CA PRO A 131 3.24 48.46 17.68
C PRO A 131 1.83 49.05 17.60
N GLU A 132 1.54 50.08 18.41
CA GLU A 132 0.25 50.77 18.45
C GLU A 132 -0.15 51.13 17.02
N GLN A 133 -1.08 50.37 16.46
CA GLN A 133 -1.65 50.67 15.17
C GLN A 133 -2.45 51.95 15.34
N PRO A 134 -2.33 52.93 14.42
CA PRO A 134 -3.19 54.08 14.47
C PRO A 134 -4.65 53.59 14.49
N PRO A 135 -5.53 54.19 15.31
CA PRO A 135 -6.91 53.76 15.39
C PRO A 135 -7.51 53.78 13.97
N LEU A 136 -8.19 52.68 13.59
CA LEU A 136 -8.80 52.50 12.26
C LEU A 136 -9.83 53.57 11.94
N PHE A 137 -10.33 54.26 12.96
CA PHE A 137 -11.29 55.35 12.86
C PHE A 137 -10.75 56.52 13.68
N SER A 138 -10.70 57.71 13.08
CA SER A 138 -10.49 58.96 13.81
C SER A 138 -11.67 59.21 14.76
N GLU A 139 -11.40 59.57 16.02
CA GLU A 139 -12.43 59.98 16.97
C GLU A 139 -13.22 61.17 16.39
N GLY A 140 -14.40 60.91 15.85
CA GLY A 140 -15.26 61.92 15.21
C GLY A 140 -16.00 61.48 13.95
N GLU A 141 -15.66 60.34 13.34
CA GLU A 141 -16.38 59.85 12.14
C GLU A 141 -17.64 59.04 12.50
N THR A 142 -18.59 59.65 13.20
CA THR A 142 -19.99 59.17 13.18
C THR A 142 -20.72 59.82 12.01
N GLY A 143 -20.33 59.47 10.78
CA GLY A 143 -21.11 59.81 9.60
C GLY A 143 -22.46 59.08 9.60
N PRO A 144 -23.49 59.60 8.90
CA PRO A 144 -24.73 58.85 8.70
C PRO A 144 -24.40 57.52 8.02
N ILE A 145 -24.93 56.42 8.58
CA ILE A 145 -24.72 55.07 8.08
C ILE A 145 -25.26 55.01 6.64
N VAL A 146 -24.38 55.06 5.66
CA VAL A 146 -24.74 54.78 4.25
C VAL A 146 -24.74 53.27 4.10
N LEU A 147 -25.90 52.71 3.78
CA LEU A 147 -26.02 51.29 3.46
C LEU A 147 -25.09 50.98 2.28
N PRO A 148 -24.25 49.92 2.36
CA PRO A 148 -23.38 49.52 1.27
C PRO A 148 -24.17 49.30 -0.03
N ASP A 149 -23.52 49.58 -1.16
CA ASP A 149 -24.13 49.36 -2.47
C ASP A 149 -24.43 47.87 -2.67
N PHE A 150 -25.65 47.57 -3.12
CA PHE A 150 -26.18 46.20 -3.22
C PHE A 150 -25.51 45.39 -4.33
N ASP A 151 -24.66 46.00 -5.14
CA ASP A 151 -23.86 45.29 -6.14
C ASP A 151 -22.69 44.50 -5.51
N MET A 152 -22.37 44.75 -4.23
CA MET A 152 -21.41 43.95 -3.47
C MET A 152 -21.98 42.64 -2.94
N LEU A 153 -23.29 42.41 -3.09
CA LEU A 153 -23.91 41.14 -2.69
C LEU A 153 -23.50 40.02 -3.64
N ASP A 154 -23.34 38.84 -3.07
CA ASP A 154 -22.95 37.65 -3.83
C ASP A 154 -24.06 37.32 -4.86
N PRO A 155 -23.74 36.71 -6.03
CA PRO A 155 -24.72 36.47 -7.08
C PRO A 155 -25.95 35.66 -6.65
N TYR A 156 -25.81 34.82 -5.62
CA TYR A 156 -26.92 34.08 -5.03
C TYR A 156 -27.84 34.99 -4.19
N GLU A 157 -27.25 35.87 -3.37
CA GLU A 157 -27.98 36.83 -2.54
C GLU A 157 -28.74 37.86 -3.39
N ARG A 158 -28.17 38.23 -4.54
CA ARG A 158 -28.85 39.08 -5.52
C ARG A 158 -30.10 38.40 -6.10
N LYS A 159 -30.03 37.09 -6.37
CA LYS A 159 -31.16 36.30 -6.88
C LYS A 159 -32.24 36.10 -5.83
N THR A 160 -31.87 35.73 -4.60
CA THR A 160 -32.83 35.58 -3.49
C THR A 160 -33.56 36.89 -3.21
N ARG A 161 -32.86 38.04 -3.24
CA ARG A 161 -33.53 39.34 -3.19
C ARG A 161 -34.46 39.55 -4.37
N GLY A 162 -34.06 39.22 -5.59
CA GLY A 162 -34.94 39.31 -6.77
C GLY A 162 -36.26 38.55 -6.56
N PHE A 163 -36.20 37.33 -6.03
CA PHE A 163 -37.40 36.54 -5.71
C PHE A 163 -38.26 37.14 -4.58
N LEU A 164 -37.66 37.92 -3.66
CA LEU A 164 -38.36 38.51 -2.52
C LEU A 164 -38.89 39.93 -2.79
N ALA A 165 -38.22 40.68 -3.66
CA ALA A 165 -38.49 42.10 -3.90
C ALA A 165 -39.22 42.36 -5.23
N ASP A 166 -39.06 41.49 -6.22
CA ASP A 166 -39.73 41.64 -7.51
C ASP A 166 -41.03 40.82 -7.51
N GLU A 167 -42.18 41.51 -7.45
CA GLU A 167 -43.51 40.88 -7.46
C GLU A 167 -43.75 40.03 -8.72
N THR A 168 -43.05 40.34 -9.82
CA THR A 168 -43.19 39.61 -11.10
C THR A 168 -42.40 38.30 -11.14
N ALA A 169 -41.34 38.19 -10.34
CA ALA A 169 -40.58 36.96 -10.10
C ALA A 169 -40.94 36.32 -8.74
N SER A 170 -42.01 36.79 -8.10
CA SER A 170 -42.49 36.27 -6.83
C SER A 170 -42.79 34.77 -6.94
N PHE A 171 -42.59 34.08 -5.82
CA PHE A 171 -42.85 32.65 -5.70
C PHE A 171 -44.26 32.26 -6.16
N ASP A 172 -45.26 33.11 -5.94
CA ASP A 172 -46.65 32.84 -6.33
C ASP A 172 -46.86 32.90 -7.86
N ALA A 173 -46.13 33.77 -8.57
CA ALA A 173 -46.15 33.83 -10.03
C ALA A 173 -45.50 32.57 -10.63
N ILE A 174 -44.37 32.12 -10.07
CA ILE A 174 -43.71 30.87 -10.48
C ILE A 174 -44.61 29.67 -10.19
N ARG A 175 -45.24 29.64 -9.02
CA ARG A 175 -46.15 28.57 -8.60
C ARG A 175 -47.38 28.47 -9.51
N SER A 176 -48.04 29.59 -9.80
CA SER A 176 -49.19 29.58 -10.70
C SER A 176 -48.80 29.17 -12.13
N GLN A 177 -47.62 29.58 -12.61
CA GLN A 177 -47.11 29.15 -13.91
C GLN A 177 -46.76 27.65 -13.95
N THR A 178 -46.20 27.09 -12.88
CA THR A 178 -45.91 25.65 -12.82
C THR A 178 -47.20 24.84 -12.71
N GLU A 179 -48.17 25.28 -11.91
CA GLU A 179 -49.48 24.66 -11.80
C GLU A 179 -50.22 24.67 -13.15
N SER A 180 -50.18 25.78 -13.91
CA SER A 180 -50.79 25.82 -15.24
C SER A 180 -50.12 24.86 -16.22
N LYS A 181 -48.78 24.79 -16.22
CA LYS A 181 -48.02 23.83 -17.04
C LYS A 181 -48.39 22.38 -16.69
N LEU A 182 -48.46 22.05 -15.39
CA LEU A 182 -48.86 20.71 -14.95
C LEU A 182 -50.28 20.35 -15.41
N ARG A 183 -51.23 21.28 -15.30
CA ARG A 183 -52.61 21.06 -15.79
C ARG A 183 -52.65 20.83 -17.30
N THR A 184 -51.88 21.59 -18.07
CA THR A 184 -51.81 21.38 -19.53
C THR A 184 -51.23 20.00 -19.88
N ILE A 185 -50.14 19.59 -19.21
CA ILE A 185 -49.52 18.29 -19.41
C ILE A 185 -50.51 17.18 -19.06
N GLN A 186 -51.16 17.26 -17.90
CA GLN A 186 -52.16 16.28 -17.46
C GLN A 186 -53.26 16.09 -18.51
N SER A 187 -53.85 17.19 -18.99
CA SER A 187 -54.92 17.13 -19.99
C SER A 187 -54.46 16.53 -21.33
N SER A 188 -53.22 16.78 -21.73
CA SER A 188 -52.67 16.24 -22.97
C SER A 188 -52.29 14.76 -22.86
N LEU A 189 -51.85 14.34 -21.67
CA LEU A 189 -51.34 12.98 -21.44
C LEU A 189 -52.47 11.96 -21.52
N GLU A 190 -53.64 12.24 -20.95
CA GLU A 190 -54.80 11.35 -21.02
C GLU A 190 -55.17 11.04 -22.48
N PHE A 191 -55.29 12.07 -23.32
CA PHE A 191 -55.58 11.88 -24.75
C PHE A 191 -54.48 11.11 -25.49
N GLN A 192 -53.20 11.38 -25.19
CA GLN A 192 -52.08 10.66 -25.83
C GLN A 192 -52.04 9.18 -25.44
N VAL A 193 -52.35 8.86 -24.18
CA VAL A 193 -52.42 7.47 -23.69
C VAL A 193 -53.58 6.73 -24.35
N ASP A 194 -54.75 7.36 -24.47
CA ASP A 194 -55.91 6.77 -25.14
C ASP A 194 -55.64 6.54 -26.64
N GLN A 195 -55.00 7.50 -27.30
CA GLN A 195 -54.60 7.37 -28.70
C GLN A 195 -53.59 6.23 -28.90
N LEU A 196 -52.65 6.06 -27.97
CA LEU A 196 -51.70 4.94 -28.00
C LEU A 196 -52.44 3.61 -27.85
N ALA A 197 -53.36 3.50 -26.88
CA ALA A 197 -54.12 2.28 -26.63
C ALA A 197 -54.96 1.86 -27.86
N ASP A 198 -55.64 2.81 -28.50
CA ASP A 198 -56.41 2.57 -29.72
C ASP A 198 -55.50 2.13 -30.89
N ASN A 199 -54.34 2.76 -31.06
CA ASN A 199 -53.38 2.37 -32.10
C ASN A 199 -52.80 0.97 -31.87
N VAL A 200 -52.51 0.60 -30.61
CA VAL A 200 -52.06 -0.75 -30.26
C VAL A 200 -53.15 -1.77 -30.55
N HIS A 201 -54.40 -1.48 -30.19
CA HIS A 201 -55.51 -2.38 -30.46
C HIS A 201 -55.74 -2.56 -31.97
N LYS A 202 -55.68 -1.48 -32.76
CA LYS A 202 -55.76 -1.55 -34.23
C LYS A 202 -54.61 -2.35 -34.83
N LEU A 203 -53.40 -2.22 -34.29
CA LEU A 203 -52.25 -3.00 -34.74
C LEU A 203 -52.45 -4.48 -34.44
N GLU A 204 -52.87 -4.84 -33.23
CA GLU A 204 -53.18 -6.21 -32.84
C GLU A 204 -54.24 -6.83 -33.75
N GLN A 205 -55.33 -6.11 -34.03
CA GLN A 205 -56.36 -6.56 -34.96
C GLN A 205 -55.80 -6.79 -36.38
N ARG A 206 -54.94 -5.88 -36.88
CA ARG A 206 -54.29 -6.05 -38.19
C ARG A 206 -53.39 -7.28 -38.23
N VAL A 207 -52.63 -7.52 -37.17
CA VAL A 207 -51.77 -8.72 -37.05
C VAL A 207 -52.61 -9.99 -37.05
N LEU A 208 -53.72 -10.02 -36.31
CA LEU A 208 -54.62 -11.17 -36.28
C LEU A 208 -55.25 -11.45 -37.65
N VAL A 209 -55.68 -10.41 -38.37
CA VAL A 209 -56.23 -10.56 -39.72
C VAL A 209 -55.16 -11.00 -40.72
N ALA A 210 -53.97 -10.39 -40.67
CA ALA A 210 -52.85 -10.78 -41.53
C ALA A 210 -52.41 -12.23 -41.28
N GLY A 211 -52.39 -12.68 -40.02
CA GLY A 211 -52.13 -14.08 -39.65
C GLY A 211 -53.15 -15.02 -40.28
N LYS A 212 -54.45 -14.72 -40.17
CA LYS A 212 -55.51 -15.53 -40.80
C LYS A 212 -55.39 -15.60 -42.32
N GLU A 213 -55.06 -14.49 -42.98
CA GLU A 213 -54.85 -14.49 -44.43
C GLU A 213 -53.58 -15.23 -44.84
N ALA A 214 -52.50 -15.09 -44.08
CA ALA A 214 -51.27 -15.87 -44.28
C ALA A 214 -51.56 -17.38 -44.13
N ASP A 215 -52.30 -17.79 -43.11
CA ASP A 215 -52.70 -19.19 -42.90
C ASP A 215 -53.57 -19.73 -44.05
N LYS A 216 -54.48 -18.92 -44.58
CA LYS A 216 -55.26 -19.28 -45.78
C LYS A 216 -54.37 -19.44 -47.01
N VAL A 217 -53.44 -18.52 -47.27
CA VAL A 217 -52.52 -18.62 -48.40
C VAL A 217 -51.59 -19.82 -48.25
N LEU A 218 -51.03 -20.03 -47.06
CA LEU A 218 -50.18 -21.17 -46.76
C LEU A 218 -50.93 -22.50 -46.90
N SER A 219 -52.15 -22.61 -46.39
CA SER A 219 -52.95 -23.83 -46.55
C SER A 219 -53.31 -24.13 -48.00
N VAL A 220 -53.68 -23.12 -48.81
CA VAL A 220 -53.90 -23.29 -50.26
C VAL A 220 -52.61 -23.70 -50.97
N SER A 221 -51.48 -23.08 -50.63
CA SER A 221 -50.18 -23.42 -51.21
C SER A 221 -49.74 -24.85 -50.84
N ALA A 222 -49.97 -25.27 -49.60
CA ALA A 222 -49.70 -26.63 -49.12
C ALA A 222 -50.58 -27.67 -49.83
N LEU A 223 -51.86 -27.37 -50.06
CA LEU A 223 -52.75 -28.23 -50.86
C LEU A 223 -52.28 -28.34 -52.31
N ARG A 224 -51.91 -27.23 -52.95
CA ARG A 224 -51.36 -27.24 -54.32
C ARG A 224 -50.03 -28.00 -54.40
N LEU A 225 -49.17 -27.87 -53.39
CA LEU A 225 -47.91 -28.60 -53.30
C LEU A 225 -48.16 -30.11 -53.18
N ARG A 226 -49.09 -30.53 -52.31
CA ARG A 226 -49.51 -31.94 -52.20
C ARG A 226 -50.09 -32.46 -53.51
N GLN A 227 -50.97 -31.71 -54.18
CA GLN A 227 -51.49 -32.10 -55.49
C GLN A 227 -50.39 -32.22 -56.55
N ARG A 228 -49.39 -31.33 -56.53
CA ARG A 228 -48.25 -31.41 -57.44
C ARG A 228 -47.41 -32.65 -57.14
N GLU A 229 -47.10 -32.91 -55.88
CA GLU A 229 -46.37 -34.08 -55.44
C GLU A 229 -47.09 -35.37 -55.82
N GLU A 230 -48.42 -35.44 -55.64
CA GLU A 230 -49.24 -36.58 -56.07
C GLU A 230 -49.25 -36.75 -57.60
N ARG A 231 -49.32 -35.66 -58.38
CA ARG A 231 -49.22 -35.72 -59.84
C ARG A 231 -47.85 -36.22 -60.29
N GLU A 232 -46.77 -35.72 -59.70
CA GLU A 232 -45.40 -36.16 -59.98
C GLU A 232 -45.24 -37.65 -59.62
N LYS A 233 -45.70 -38.07 -58.45
CA LYS A 233 -45.73 -39.50 -58.04
C LYS A 233 -46.57 -40.37 -58.98
N ALA A 234 -47.72 -39.89 -59.45
CA ALA A 234 -48.54 -40.61 -60.41
C ALA A 234 -47.87 -40.72 -61.79
N SER A 235 -47.24 -39.65 -62.27
CA SER A 235 -46.49 -39.66 -63.54
C SER A 235 -45.27 -40.60 -63.50
N ALA A 236 -44.62 -40.72 -62.34
CA ALA A 236 -43.53 -41.65 -62.11
C ALA A 236 -44.01 -43.10 -61.85
N GLY A 237 -45.32 -43.34 -61.74
CA GLY A 237 -45.90 -44.65 -61.40
C GLY A 237 -45.69 -45.08 -59.94
N THR A 238 -45.14 -44.22 -59.07
CA THR A 238 -44.80 -44.52 -57.66
C THR A 238 -45.85 -43.98 -56.69
N ARG A 239 -47.12 -43.90 -57.09
CA ARG A 239 -48.19 -43.28 -56.29
C ARG A 239 -48.44 -44.01 -54.96
N ASP A 240 -48.51 -45.33 -55.00
CA ASP A 240 -48.84 -46.16 -53.84
C ASP A 240 -47.60 -46.77 -53.16
N MET A 241 -46.40 -46.44 -53.65
CA MET A 241 -45.14 -46.97 -53.15
C MET A 241 -44.52 -45.97 -52.14
N PRO A 242 -44.17 -46.40 -50.91
CA PRO A 242 -43.50 -45.53 -49.96
C PRO A 242 -42.13 -45.09 -50.51
N VAL A 243 -41.77 -43.81 -50.31
CA VAL A 243 -40.56 -43.19 -50.87
C VAL A 243 -39.28 -44.00 -50.56
N ILE A 244 -39.24 -44.64 -49.40
CA ILE A 244 -38.12 -45.48 -48.97
C ILE A 244 -37.91 -46.69 -49.90
N GLU A 245 -38.97 -47.29 -50.43
CA GLU A 245 -38.87 -48.42 -51.38
C GLU A 245 -38.40 -47.97 -52.76
N VAL A 246 -38.81 -46.78 -53.22
CA VAL A 246 -38.32 -46.17 -54.47
C VAL A 246 -36.82 -45.85 -54.38
N LEU A 247 -36.38 -45.29 -53.26
CA LEU A 247 -34.95 -45.02 -53.03
C LEU A 247 -34.13 -46.32 -52.94
N ARG A 248 -34.70 -47.39 -52.37
CA ARG A 248 -34.05 -48.70 -52.29
C ARG A 248 -33.97 -49.39 -53.65
N SER A 249 -34.96 -49.24 -54.52
CA SER A 249 -34.90 -49.80 -55.88
C SER A 249 -33.92 -49.03 -56.77
N LEU A 250 -33.87 -47.70 -56.68
CA LEU A 250 -32.83 -46.89 -57.35
C LEU A 250 -31.42 -47.25 -56.87
N GLY A 251 -31.24 -47.44 -55.56
CA GLY A 251 -29.96 -47.86 -54.99
C GLY A 251 -29.51 -49.28 -55.35
N ASN A 252 -30.42 -50.13 -55.87
CA ASN A 252 -30.08 -51.45 -56.41
C ASN A 252 -29.81 -51.43 -57.93
N ILE A 253 -30.17 -50.34 -58.63
CA ILE A 253 -30.00 -50.18 -60.08
C ILE A 253 -28.69 -49.44 -60.42
N LEU A 254 -28.15 -48.65 -59.47
CA LEU A 254 -26.81 -48.05 -59.50
C LEU A 254 -25.75 -49.01 -58.97
#